data_AF-A0A5C7Z5M9-F1
#
_entry.id   AF-A0A5C7Z5M9-F1
#
_cell.length_a   1.000
_cell.length_b   1.000
_cell.length_c   1.000
_cell.angle_alpha   90.00
_cell.angle_beta   90.00
_cell.angle_gamma   90.00
#
_symmetry.space_group_name_H-M   'P 1'
#
loop_
_entity.id
_entity.type
_entity.pdbx_description
1 polymer ?
#
loop_
_entity_poly.entity_id
_entity_poly.type
_entity_poly.pdbx_seq_one_letter_code
_entity_poly.pdbx_strand_id
1 'polypeptide(L)'
;MESYIATGRTKTDEQKITKSIASLIICSTKTVDELTNENITVWIERVNGSNVYLAQSVKLSDFLMLTNFGSDAIQSDATYKTIALCELSSDGAVQLNEGESLKYKIDSLISTHTYAVYTVEDPVNTLELFLFDRKTIGSEELQKSLDVRNADLCVIDMHPSIKEISFKYENGMQVKFLPFELRTIARDIDPVFSINQNASVSQGHSQKVCLPLVAVNSIEFVKDTGAVIEITTRKAGNLLTIE
;
A
#
# COMPACT_ATOMS: atom_id res chain seq x y z
N MET A 1 -5.97 8.43 18.13
CA MET A 1 -7.01 9.48 18.20
C MET A 1 -7.87 9.39 16.94
N GLU A 2 -9.19 9.61 17.01
CA GLU A 2 -10.02 9.70 15.79
C GLU A 2 -9.62 10.96 15.02
N SER A 3 -9.21 10.79 13.76
CA SER A 3 -8.85 11.90 12.89
C SER A 3 -9.87 12.11 11.77
N TYR A 4 -10.66 11.09 11.42
CA TYR A 4 -11.74 11.22 10.45
C TYR A 4 -12.78 10.10 10.59
N ILE A 5 -14.06 10.44 10.42
CA ILE A 5 -15.15 9.48 10.18
C ILE A 5 -16.23 10.10 9.30
N ALA A 6 -16.59 9.44 8.21
CA ALA A 6 -17.74 9.88 7.41
C ALA A 6 -18.34 8.78 6.51
N THR A 7 -19.62 8.96 6.23
CA THR A 7 -20.38 8.31 5.15
C THR A 7 -20.86 9.40 4.18
N GLY A 8 -21.20 9.06 2.94
CA GLY A 8 -21.78 10.03 1.99
C GLY A 8 -20.74 10.93 1.31
N ARG A 9 -19.45 10.62 1.43
CA ARG A 9 -18.34 11.41 0.88
C ARG A 9 -17.65 10.67 -0.26
N THR A 10 -17.11 11.44 -1.22
CA THR A 10 -16.24 10.93 -2.29
C THR A 10 -14.77 11.22 -2.05
N LYS A 11 -14.46 11.98 -1.00
CA LYS A 11 -13.10 12.27 -0.51
C LYS A 11 -13.13 12.69 0.95
N THR A 12 -12.02 12.55 1.63
CA THR A 12 -11.78 13.22 2.91
C THR A 12 -11.36 14.67 2.66
N ASP A 13 -11.52 15.53 3.67
CA ASP A 13 -10.72 16.75 3.73
C ASP A 13 -9.26 16.39 4.00
N GLU A 14 -8.34 17.31 3.70
CA GLU A 14 -6.93 17.13 4.06
C GLU A 14 -6.80 17.19 5.58
N GLN A 15 -6.37 16.07 6.16
CA GLN A 15 -6.18 15.96 7.60
C GLN A 15 -4.75 16.37 7.93
N LYS A 16 -4.60 17.30 8.88
CA LYS A 16 -3.31 17.80 9.34
C LYS A 16 -3.03 17.30 10.74
N ILE A 17 -1.90 16.61 10.91
CA ILE A 17 -1.43 16.02 12.16
C ILE A 17 -0.11 16.71 12.53
N THR A 18 -0.11 17.42 13.65
CA THR A 18 1.08 18.13 14.15
C THR A 18 1.86 17.35 15.20
N LYS A 19 1.38 16.15 15.55
CA LYS A 19 2.08 15.22 16.44
C LYS A 19 2.75 14.13 15.61
N SER A 20 3.84 13.60 16.13
CA SER A 20 4.46 12.39 15.59
C SER A 20 3.55 11.18 15.80
N ILE A 21 3.31 10.43 14.71
CA ILE A 21 2.50 9.21 14.71
C ILE A 21 3.28 8.10 13.98
N ALA A 22 3.11 6.85 14.41
CA ALA A 22 3.74 5.68 13.77
C ALA A 22 2.85 5.05 12.70
N SER A 23 1.52 5.13 12.89
CA SER A 23 0.59 4.39 12.05
C SER A 23 -0.74 5.12 11.84
N LEU A 24 -1.39 4.80 10.73
CA LEU A 24 -2.80 5.09 10.49
C LEU A 24 -3.60 3.80 10.68
N ILE A 25 -4.66 3.82 11.48
CA ILE A 25 -5.67 2.76 11.46
C ILE A 25 -6.72 3.17 10.44
N ILE A 26 -6.88 2.36 9.40
CA ILE A 26 -7.83 2.60 8.31
C ILE A 26 -8.99 1.64 8.46
N CYS A 27 -10.19 2.19 8.62
CA CYS A 27 -11.42 1.45 8.77
C CYS A 27 -12.38 1.68 7.59
N SER A 28 -13.04 0.63 7.13
CA SER A 28 -14.09 0.71 6.12
C SER A 28 -15.20 -0.30 6.32
N THR A 29 -16.41 0.07 5.92
CA THR A 29 -17.56 -0.86 5.78
C THR A 29 -17.44 -1.79 4.56
N LYS A 30 -16.38 -1.63 3.77
CA LYS A 30 -15.98 -2.51 2.66
C LYS A 30 -14.92 -3.48 3.14
N THR A 31 -14.93 -4.70 2.61
CA THR A 31 -13.78 -5.63 2.71
C THR A 31 -12.61 -5.11 1.88
N VAL A 32 -11.40 -5.63 2.10
CA VAL A 32 -10.22 -5.25 1.33
C VAL A 32 -10.42 -5.50 -0.17
N ASP A 33 -11.03 -6.63 -0.54
CA ASP A 33 -11.35 -7.00 -1.93
C ASP A 33 -12.36 -6.06 -2.59
N GLU A 34 -13.21 -5.39 -1.80
CA GLU A 34 -14.18 -4.43 -2.32
C GLU A 34 -13.54 -3.04 -2.54
N LEU A 35 -12.35 -2.74 -2.02
CA LEU A 35 -11.65 -1.45 -2.19
C LEU A 35 -11.00 -1.34 -3.58
N THR A 36 -11.77 -0.89 -4.57
CA THR A 36 -11.38 -0.84 -5.98
C THR A 36 -10.95 0.54 -6.48
N ASN A 37 -11.48 1.62 -5.91
CA ASN A 37 -11.37 2.96 -6.48
C ASN A 37 -10.59 3.93 -5.60
N GLU A 38 -10.61 3.67 -4.29
CA GLU A 38 -10.12 4.56 -3.26
C GLU A 38 -8.61 4.71 -3.35
N ASN A 39 -8.10 5.93 -3.25
CA ASN A 39 -6.66 6.21 -3.23
C ASN A 39 -6.29 7.00 -1.99
N ILE A 40 -5.14 6.70 -1.41
CA ILE A 40 -4.55 7.42 -0.28
C ILE A 40 -3.35 8.24 -0.73
N THR A 41 -3.25 9.44 -0.19
CA THR A 41 -2.05 10.28 -0.26
C THR A 41 -1.63 10.61 1.17
N VAL A 42 -0.36 10.35 1.51
CA VAL A 42 0.27 10.65 2.80
C VAL A 42 1.56 11.41 2.54
N TRP A 43 1.76 12.54 3.21
CA TRP A 43 2.95 13.37 3.02
C TRP A 43 3.30 14.17 4.26
N ILE A 44 4.57 14.55 4.38
CA ILE A 44 5.05 15.52 5.36
C ILE A 44 5.06 16.89 4.67
N GLU A 45 4.28 17.83 5.20
CA GLU A 45 4.38 19.24 4.87
C GLU A 45 5.57 19.85 5.61
N ARG A 46 6.63 20.17 4.86
CA ARG A 46 7.82 20.85 5.38
C ARG A 46 7.65 22.38 5.34
N VAL A 47 8.27 23.08 6.29
CA VAL A 47 8.21 24.55 6.38
C VAL A 47 8.77 25.24 5.13
N ASN A 48 9.76 24.62 4.48
CA ASN A 48 10.38 25.12 3.26
C ASN A 48 9.54 24.86 1.98
N GLY A 49 8.40 24.18 2.08
CA GLY A 49 7.52 23.81 0.95
C GLY A 49 7.97 22.58 0.16
N SER A 50 9.12 21.97 0.46
CA SER A 50 9.58 20.70 -0.13
C SER A 50 8.91 19.54 0.62
N ASN A 51 7.68 19.22 0.21
CA ASN A 51 6.90 18.16 0.83
C ASN A 51 7.49 16.78 0.52
N VAL A 52 7.55 15.91 1.53
CA VAL A 52 7.97 14.52 1.37
C VAL A 52 6.74 13.64 1.25
N TYR A 53 6.53 13.01 0.10
CA TYR A 53 5.42 12.08 -0.11
C TYR A 53 5.83 10.68 0.33
N LEU A 54 5.10 10.14 1.31
CA LEU A 54 5.20 8.73 1.69
C LEU A 54 4.38 7.90 0.70
N ALA A 55 3.17 8.33 0.41
CA ALA A 55 2.31 7.73 -0.62
C ALA A 55 1.65 8.83 -1.44
N GLN A 56 1.67 8.71 -2.78
CA GLN A 56 1.06 9.70 -3.66
C GLN A 56 0.00 9.06 -4.56
N SER A 57 -1.28 9.21 -4.19
CA SER A 57 -2.42 8.62 -4.92
C SER A 57 -2.24 7.10 -5.13
N VAL A 58 -1.87 6.40 -4.07
CA VAL A 58 -1.71 4.93 -4.06
C VAL A 58 -3.07 4.30 -3.81
N LYS A 59 -3.42 3.22 -4.51
CA LYS A 59 -4.65 2.46 -4.24
C LYS A 59 -4.72 2.06 -2.78
N LEU A 60 -5.87 2.31 -2.14
CA LEU A 60 -6.04 2.04 -0.73
C LEU A 60 -5.86 0.55 -0.41
N SER A 61 -6.35 -0.34 -1.28
CA SER A 61 -6.11 -1.78 -1.17
C SER A 61 -4.63 -2.14 -1.21
N ASP A 62 -3.84 -1.51 -2.09
CA ASP A 62 -2.39 -1.76 -2.18
C ASP A 62 -1.67 -1.28 -0.93
N PHE A 63 -2.02 -0.09 -0.43
CA PHE A 63 -1.45 0.47 0.79
C PHE A 63 -1.72 -0.44 2.00
N LEU A 64 -2.96 -0.93 2.16
CA LEU A 64 -3.33 -1.91 3.18
C LEU A 64 -2.54 -3.21 3.05
N MET A 65 -2.44 -3.77 1.84
CA MET A 65 -1.70 -5.01 1.61
C MET A 65 -0.21 -4.86 1.90
N LEU A 66 0.42 -3.77 1.45
CA LEU A 66 1.85 -3.51 1.66
C LEU A 66 2.21 -3.22 3.11
N THR A 67 1.28 -2.69 3.91
CA THR A 67 1.52 -2.40 5.34
C THR A 67 1.20 -3.57 6.26
N ASN A 68 0.42 -4.54 5.80
CA ASN A 68 0.01 -5.71 6.60
C ASN A 68 0.65 -7.03 6.11
N PHE A 69 1.54 -6.99 5.12
CA PHE A 69 2.30 -8.16 4.68
C PHE A 69 3.28 -8.59 5.78
N GLY A 70 3.20 -9.85 6.21
CA GLY A 70 4.02 -10.41 7.29
C GLY A 70 3.83 -9.77 8.66
N SER A 71 2.67 -9.14 8.87
CA SER A 71 2.28 -8.49 10.12
C SER A 71 0.93 -9.04 10.61
N ASP A 72 0.30 -8.32 11.54
CA ASP A 72 -1.01 -8.66 12.07
C ASP A 72 -2.08 -8.71 10.96
N ALA A 73 -3.05 -9.60 11.14
CA ALA A 73 -4.16 -9.74 10.21
C ALA A 73 -5.02 -8.47 10.17
N ILE A 74 -5.53 -8.13 8.98
CA ILE A 74 -6.55 -7.11 8.82
C ILE A 74 -7.81 -7.58 9.54
N GLN A 75 -8.33 -6.76 10.45
CA GLN A 75 -9.40 -7.13 11.36
C GLN A 75 -10.76 -6.65 10.85
N SER A 76 -11.81 -7.10 11.52
CA SER A 76 -13.16 -6.57 11.35
C SER A 76 -13.91 -6.60 12.69
N ASP A 77 -14.94 -5.77 12.81
CA ASP A 77 -15.83 -5.73 13.97
C ASP A 77 -17.30 -5.65 13.51
N ALA A 78 -18.24 -5.35 14.40
CA ALA A 78 -19.66 -5.23 14.04
C ALA A 78 -19.97 -4.09 13.04
N THR A 79 -19.09 -3.10 12.92
CA THR A 79 -19.27 -1.88 12.12
C THR A 79 -18.45 -1.92 10.84
N TYR A 80 -17.17 -2.24 10.95
CA TYR A 80 -16.18 -2.19 9.88
C TYR A 80 -15.82 -3.59 9.42
N LYS A 81 -15.85 -3.79 8.10
CA LYS A 81 -15.39 -5.02 7.46
C LYS A 81 -13.88 -5.05 7.23
N THR A 82 -13.24 -3.88 7.26
CA THR A 82 -11.79 -3.70 7.18
C THR A 82 -11.36 -2.78 8.30
N ILE A 83 -10.41 -3.23 9.12
CA ILE A 83 -9.67 -2.45 10.12
C ILE A 83 -8.21 -2.85 9.96
N ALA A 84 -7.40 -1.95 9.41
CA ALA A 84 -5.99 -2.23 9.11
C ALA A 84 -5.09 -1.22 9.83
N LEU A 85 -4.13 -1.71 10.62
CA LEU A 85 -3.07 -0.89 11.19
C LEU A 85 -1.96 -0.73 10.16
N CYS A 86 -1.80 0.48 9.63
CA CYS A 86 -0.89 0.76 8.53
C CYS A 86 0.29 1.59 9.02
N GLU A 87 1.43 0.95 9.23
CA GLU A 87 2.67 1.62 9.64
C GLU A 87 3.20 2.57 8.56
N LEU A 88 3.71 3.72 8.99
CA LEU A 88 4.27 4.77 8.14
C LEU A 88 5.80 4.81 8.19
N SER A 89 6.39 4.19 9.21
CA SER A 89 7.80 4.28 9.54
C SER A 89 8.26 3.03 10.28
N SER A 90 9.57 2.75 10.25
CA SER A 90 10.14 1.61 10.98
C SER A 90 10.57 2.03 12.39
N ASP A 91 10.15 1.26 13.38
CA ASP A 91 10.60 1.35 14.78
C ASP A 91 10.27 2.67 15.51
N GLY A 92 9.16 3.32 15.16
CA GLY A 92 8.65 4.47 15.89
C GLY A 92 7.76 5.39 15.08
N ALA A 93 7.42 6.54 15.64
CA ALA A 93 6.66 7.59 15.01
C ALA A 93 7.49 8.45 14.05
N VAL A 94 6.85 8.91 12.98
CA VAL A 94 7.46 9.83 12.01
C VAL A 94 7.97 11.07 12.74
N GLN A 95 9.29 11.31 12.66
CA GLN A 95 9.89 12.52 13.22
C GLN A 95 9.41 13.74 12.44
N LEU A 96 8.86 14.72 13.17
CA LEU A 96 8.46 16.02 12.65
C LEU A 96 9.27 17.11 13.34
N ASN A 97 9.87 18.02 12.57
CA ASN A 97 10.50 19.22 13.12
C ASN A 97 9.47 20.31 13.41
N GLU A 98 9.91 21.36 14.09
CA GLU A 98 9.05 22.51 14.39
C GLU A 98 8.45 23.12 13.11
N GLY A 99 7.13 23.29 13.10
CA GLY A 99 6.39 23.83 11.96
C GLY A 99 6.04 22.80 10.86
N GLU A 100 6.57 21.57 10.94
CA GLU A 100 6.20 20.49 10.03
C GLU A 100 4.87 19.84 10.46
N SER A 101 4.19 19.19 9.51
CA SER A 101 3.03 18.38 9.82
C SER A 101 2.91 17.18 8.90
N LEU A 102 2.51 16.04 9.45
CA LEU A 102 2.08 14.92 8.64
C LEU A 102 0.66 15.20 8.15
N LYS A 103 0.40 14.95 6.88
CA LYS A 103 -0.88 15.12 6.24
C LYS A 103 -1.30 13.87 5.51
N TYR A 104 -2.61 13.64 5.46
CA TYR A 104 -3.17 12.63 4.60
C TYR A 104 -4.51 13.06 3.99
N LYS A 105 -4.87 12.41 2.89
CA LYS A 105 -6.22 12.43 2.33
C LYS A 105 -6.52 11.10 1.66
N ILE A 106 -7.80 10.74 1.62
CA ILE A 106 -8.30 9.63 0.82
C ILE A 106 -9.30 10.20 -0.19
N ASP A 107 -9.09 9.92 -1.47
CA ASP A 107 -9.96 10.32 -2.56
C ASP A 107 -10.67 9.12 -3.18
N SER A 108 -11.60 9.40 -4.08
CA SER A 108 -12.34 8.39 -4.84
C SER A 108 -13.12 7.41 -3.94
N LEU A 109 -13.56 7.90 -2.78
CA LEU A 109 -14.40 7.17 -1.84
C LEU A 109 -15.76 6.83 -2.47
N ILE A 110 -16.27 5.62 -2.20
CA ILE A 110 -17.64 5.27 -2.57
C ILE A 110 -18.59 5.79 -1.49
N SER A 111 -19.45 6.75 -1.85
CA SER A 111 -20.27 7.52 -0.91
C SER A 111 -21.28 6.69 -0.10
N THR A 112 -21.68 5.51 -0.58
CA THR A 112 -22.56 4.59 0.16
C THR A 112 -21.87 3.85 1.31
N HIS A 113 -20.56 3.99 1.45
CA HIS A 113 -19.75 3.33 2.46
C HIS A 113 -19.19 4.32 3.47
N THR A 114 -19.01 3.84 4.70
CA THR A 114 -18.34 4.58 5.78
C THR A 114 -16.86 4.28 5.77
N TYR A 115 -16.06 5.33 5.94
CA TYR A 115 -14.61 5.27 6.14
C TYR A 115 -14.26 6.00 7.43
N ALA A 116 -13.34 5.45 8.21
CA ALA A 116 -12.76 6.13 9.35
C ALA A 116 -11.24 5.97 9.36
N VAL A 117 -10.56 6.98 9.88
CA VAL A 117 -9.11 6.96 10.06
C VAL A 117 -8.80 7.39 11.49
N TYR A 118 -7.92 6.63 12.13
CA TYR A 118 -7.39 6.95 13.44
C TYR A 118 -5.86 7.02 13.36
N THR A 119 -5.27 7.79 14.25
CA THR A 119 -3.81 7.91 14.37
C THR A 119 -3.31 7.18 15.60
N VAL A 120 -2.13 6.57 15.47
CA VAL A 120 -1.42 5.88 16.58
C VAL A 120 -0.13 6.65 16.87
N GLU A 121 -0.04 7.19 18.09
CA GLU A 121 1.16 7.86 18.60
C GLU A 121 2.17 6.80 19.10
N ASP A 122 3.45 7.07 18.97
CA ASP A 122 4.54 6.27 19.55
C ASP A 122 5.50 7.20 20.32
N PRO A 123 5.99 6.80 21.50
CA PRO A 123 6.92 7.61 22.29
C PRO A 123 8.30 7.78 21.65
N VAL A 124 8.69 6.91 20.71
CA VAL A 124 9.98 6.93 20.01
C VAL A 124 9.76 7.52 18.63
N ASN A 125 10.64 8.45 18.22
CA ASN A 125 10.62 9.00 16.88
C ASN A 125 11.69 8.34 16.01
N THR A 126 11.42 8.27 14.71
CA THR A 126 12.31 7.70 13.69
C THR A 126 12.38 8.58 12.45
N LEU A 127 13.51 8.48 11.75
CA LEU A 127 13.73 9.09 10.44
C LEU A 127 13.51 8.08 9.30
N GLU A 128 13.34 6.80 9.63
CA GLU A 128 13.16 5.72 8.65
C GLU A 128 11.67 5.58 8.31
N LEU A 129 11.32 5.87 7.07
CA LEU A 129 9.95 5.96 6.56
C LEU A 129 9.67 4.84 5.56
N PHE A 130 8.42 4.42 5.49
CA PHE A 130 7.93 3.62 4.37
C PHE A 130 7.44 4.53 3.24
N LEU A 131 7.99 4.32 2.05
CA LEU A 131 7.64 5.03 0.83
C LEU A 131 6.95 4.07 -0.14
N PHE A 132 5.90 4.57 -0.81
CA PHE A 132 5.01 3.80 -1.65
C PHE A 132 5.00 4.42 -3.06
N ASP A 133 5.58 3.69 -4.01
CA ASP A 133 5.72 4.14 -5.39
C ASP A 133 4.78 3.36 -6.31
N ARG A 134 3.99 4.10 -7.11
CA ARG A 134 3.13 3.51 -8.15
C ARG A 134 3.86 3.47 -9.49
N LYS A 135 3.79 2.32 -10.16
CA LYS A 135 4.30 2.07 -11.50
C LYS A 135 3.17 1.51 -12.37
N THR A 136 3.16 1.86 -13.65
CA THR A 136 2.10 1.41 -14.58
C THR A 136 2.66 0.89 -15.88
N ILE A 137 1.93 -0.06 -16.44
CA ILE A 137 2.11 -0.63 -17.78
C ILE A 137 0.88 -0.27 -18.57
N GLY A 138 1.05 0.53 -19.62
CA GLY A 138 -0.03 1.04 -20.46
C GLY A 138 -0.74 -0.06 -21.24
N SER A 139 -1.94 0.25 -21.74
CA SER A 139 -2.78 -0.71 -22.48
C SER A 139 -2.08 -1.32 -23.69
N GLU A 140 -1.25 -0.55 -24.39
CA GLU A 140 -0.55 -0.94 -25.62
C GLU A 140 0.86 -1.51 -25.36
N GLU A 141 1.36 -1.42 -24.13
CA GLU A 141 2.67 -1.98 -23.76
C GLU A 141 2.53 -3.49 -23.54
N LEU A 142 2.86 -4.29 -24.56
CA LEU A 142 2.78 -5.76 -24.50
C LEU A 142 3.87 -6.38 -23.63
N GLN A 143 5.02 -5.70 -23.56
CA GLN A 143 6.18 -6.12 -22.78
C GLN A 143 6.80 -4.90 -22.11
N LYS A 144 7.03 -4.96 -20.81
CA LYS A 144 7.67 -3.87 -20.06
C LYS A 144 8.45 -4.41 -18.87
N SER A 145 9.67 -3.91 -18.70
CA SER A 145 10.47 -4.11 -17.50
C SER A 145 10.35 -2.89 -16.59
N LEU A 146 10.07 -3.13 -15.32
CA LEU A 146 9.98 -2.12 -14.28
C LEU A 146 11.14 -2.33 -13.31
N ASP A 147 11.93 -1.28 -13.09
CA ASP A 147 12.95 -1.25 -12.05
C ASP A 147 12.28 -1.21 -10.67
N VAL A 148 12.64 -2.16 -9.81
CA VAL A 148 12.13 -2.26 -8.44
C VAL A 148 13.26 -2.32 -7.41
N ARG A 149 14.47 -1.92 -7.79
CA ARG A 149 15.61 -1.87 -6.85
C ARG A 149 15.27 -1.04 -5.62
N ASN A 150 15.78 -1.50 -4.48
CA ASN A 150 15.56 -0.94 -3.14
C ASN A 150 14.12 -1.05 -2.61
N ALA A 151 13.18 -1.59 -3.39
CA ALA A 151 11.87 -1.96 -2.86
C ALA A 151 11.95 -3.27 -2.08
N ASP A 152 11.22 -3.35 -0.97
CA ASP A 152 11.15 -4.54 -0.13
C ASP A 152 9.91 -5.39 -0.43
N LEU A 153 8.80 -4.76 -0.82
CA LEU A 153 7.56 -5.42 -1.20
C LEU A 153 6.97 -4.83 -2.50
N CYS A 154 6.12 -5.60 -3.17
CA CYS A 154 5.22 -5.09 -4.18
C CYS A 154 3.81 -5.67 -4.07
N VAL A 155 2.85 -4.95 -4.62
CA VAL A 155 1.50 -5.42 -4.96
C VAL A 155 1.33 -5.30 -6.47
N ILE A 156 0.90 -6.38 -7.10
CA ILE A 156 0.66 -6.47 -8.54
C ILE A 156 -0.84 -6.66 -8.79
N ASP A 157 -1.42 -5.81 -9.64
CA ASP A 157 -2.78 -6.01 -10.17
C ASP A 157 -2.80 -7.17 -11.16
N MET A 158 -3.37 -8.30 -10.74
CA MET A 158 -3.38 -9.53 -11.52
C MET A 158 -4.55 -9.53 -12.51
N HIS A 159 -4.34 -8.89 -13.66
CA HIS A 159 -5.28 -8.89 -14.77
C HIS A 159 -5.17 -10.17 -15.64
N PRO A 160 -6.29 -10.72 -16.17
CA PRO A 160 -6.26 -11.92 -17.01
C PRO A 160 -5.45 -11.83 -18.32
N SER A 161 -5.10 -10.61 -18.75
CA SER A 161 -4.25 -10.41 -19.95
C SER A 161 -2.78 -10.71 -19.70
N ILE A 162 -2.33 -10.75 -18.43
CA ILE A 162 -0.94 -11.07 -18.09
C ILE A 162 -0.68 -12.54 -18.42
N LYS A 163 0.33 -12.80 -19.25
CA LYS A 163 0.75 -14.14 -19.66
C LYS A 163 1.92 -14.66 -18.84
N GLU A 164 2.88 -13.78 -18.56
CA GLU A 164 4.12 -14.12 -17.89
C GLU A 164 4.59 -12.94 -17.05
N ILE A 165 5.12 -13.25 -15.86
CA ILE A 165 5.83 -12.29 -15.01
C ILE A 165 7.21 -12.87 -14.73
N SER A 166 8.25 -12.08 -14.98
CA SER A 166 9.64 -12.48 -14.77
C SER A 166 10.30 -11.61 -13.71
N PHE A 167 10.98 -12.23 -12.75
CA PHE A 167 11.83 -11.53 -11.79
C PHE A 167 13.29 -11.67 -12.20
N LYS A 168 13.98 -10.54 -12.33
CA LYS A 168 15.43 -10.49 -12.53
C LYS A 168 16.09 -10.14 -11.21
N TYR A 169 16.93 -11.04 -10.71
CA TYR A 169 17.61 -10.92 -9.42
C TYR A 169 18.98 -10.26 -9.53
N GLU A 170 19.52 -9.82 -8.40
CA GLU A 170 20.85 -9.21 -8.28
C GLU A 170 21.99 -10.11 -8.76
N ASN A 171 21.86 -11.42 -8.59
CA ASN A 171 22.83 -12.40 -9.08
C ASN A 171 22.76 -12.62 -10.61
N GLY A 172 21.91 -11.88 -11.32
CA GLY A 172 21.72 -11.97 -12.77
C GLY A 172 20.75 -13.07 -13.20
N MET A 173 20.24 -13.89 -12.28
CA MET A 173 19.26 -14.93 -12.58
C MET A 173 17.91 -14.30 -12.95
N GLN A 174 17.23 -14.88 -13.93
CA GLN A 174 15.86 -14.54 -14.28
C GLN A 174 14.97 -15.76 -14.07
N VAL A 175 13.90 -15.58 -13.29
CA VAL A 175 12.91 -16.62 -13.03
C VAL A 175 11.57 -16.15 -13.57
N LYS A 176 10.90 -17.02 -14.31
CA LYS A 176 9.62 -16.75 -14.97
C LYS A 176 8.51 -17.46 -14.23
N PHE A 177 7.38 -16.80 -14.12
CA PHE A 177 6.21 -17.32 -13.43
C PHE A 177 4.94 -17.05 -14.22
N LEU A 178 4.02 -18.00 -14.16
CA LEU A 178 2.62 -17.79 -14.48
C LEU A 178 1.94 -17.01 -13.34
N PRO A 179 0.90 -16.20 -13.62
CA PRO A 179 0.14 -15.51 -12.57
C PRO A 179 -0.40 -16.46 -11.48
N PHE A 180 -0.76 -17.69 -11.85
CA PHE A 180 -1.20 -18.72 -10.90
C PHE A 180 -0.09 -19.16 -9.93
N GLU A 181 1.15 -19.30 -10.43
CA GLU A 181 2.31 -19.68 -9.61
C GLU A 181 2.63 -18.58 -8.61
N LEU A 182 2.67 -17.32 -9.05
CA LEU A 182 2.90 -16.19 -8.15
C LEU A 182 1.81 -16.06 -7.08
N ARG A 183 0.54 -16.29 -7.43
CA ARG A 183 -0.55 -16.31 -6.44
C ARG A 183 -0.35 -17.39 -5.39
N THR A 184 0.14 -18.56 -5.80
CA THR A 184 0.38 -19.67 -4.89
C THR A 184 1.58 -19.37 -3.99
N ILE A 185 2.68 -18.88 -4.55
CA ILE A 185 3.89 -18.49 -3.81
C ILE A 185 3.58 -17.37 -2.81
N ALA A 186 2.85 -16.33 -3.21
CA ALA A 186 2.45 -15.24 -2.32
C ALA A 186 1.64 -15.71 -1.11
N ARG A 187 0.85 -16.77 -1.30
CA ARG A 187 0.05 -17.37 -0.23
C ARG A 187 0.85 -18.29 0.68
N ASP A 188 1.94 -18.85 0.18
CA ASP A 188 2.81 -19.76 0.92
C ASP A 188 3.84 -19.01 1.77
N ILE A 189 4.44 -17.93 1.25
CA ILE A 189 5.47 -17.16 1.95
C ILE A 189 4.90 -16.46 3.18
N ASP A 190 4.02 -15.48 2.96
CA ASP A 190 3.39 -14.71 4.04
C ASP A 190 2.15 -13.96 3.52
N PRO A 191 0.98 -14.60 3.48
CA PRO A 191 -0.21 -13.99 2.92
C PRO A 191 -0.70 -12.83 3.79
N VAL A 192 -1.21 -11.79 3.14
CA VAL A 192 -2.05 -10.81 3.84
C VAL A 192 -3.37 -11.49 4.22
N PHE A 193 -3.61 -11.64 5.52
CA PHE A 193 -4.84 -12.24 6.05
C PHE A 193 -5.89 -11.18 6.40
N SER A 194 -7.16 -11.53 6.23
CA SER A 194 -8.28 -10.79 6.82
C SER A 194 -9.14 -11.70 7.69
N ILE A 195 -9.43 -11.29 8.92
CA ILE A 195 -10.43 -11.91 9.78
C ILE A 195 -11.76 -11.19 9.52
N ASN A 196 -12.70 -11.89 8.88
CA ASN A 196 -13.99 -11.34 8.47
C ASN A 196 -15.01 -11.35 9.63
N GLN A 197 -16.08 -10.56 9.51
CA GLN A 197 -17.09 -10.36 10.56
C GLN A 197 -17.81 -11.66 10.96
N ASN A 198 -17.84 -12.65 10.07
CA ASN A 198 -18.40 -13.98 10.29
C ASN A 198 -17.37 -14.96 10.91
N ALA A 199 -16.25 -14.46 11.43
CA ALA A 199 -15.12 -15.22 11.96
C ALA A 199 -14.42 -16.15 10.94
N SER A 200 -14.64 -15.97 9.63
CA SER A 200 -13.86 -16.68 8.62
C SER A 200 -12.57 -15.93 8.30
N VAL A 201 -11.54 -16.67 7.91
CA VAL A 201 -10.26 -16.10 7.46
C VAL A 201 -10.22 -16.07 5.94
N SER A 202 -9.94 -14.90 5.37
CA SER A 202 -9.58 -14.74 3.96
C SER A 202 -8.07 -14.68 3.82
N GLN A 203 -7.52 -15.31 2.78
CA GLN A 203 -6.09 -15.36 2.50
C GLN A 203 -5.78 -14.70 1.15
N GLY A 204 -5.12 -13.55 1.20
CA GLY A 204 -4.78 -12.73 0.05
C GLY A 204 -5.99 -12.06 -0.60
N HIS A 205 -5.76 -11.42 -1.74
CA HIS A 205 -6.75 -10.66 -2.50
C HIS A 205 -7.14 -11.38 -3.80
N SER A 206 -8.40 -11.33 -4.20
CA SER A 206 -8.88 -12.05 -5.40
C SER A 206 -8.21 -11.57 -6.69
N GLN A 207 -7.93 -10.28 -6.82
CA GLN A 207 -7.36 -9.67 -8.03
C GLN A 207 -5.93 -9.13 -7.88
N LYS A 208 -5.29 -9.33 -6.73
CA LYS A 208 -3.97 -8.77 -6.43
C LYS A 208 -3.07 -9.80 -5.79
N VAL A 209 -1.78 -9.60 -5.92
CA VAL A 209 -0.76 -10.42 -5.26
C VAL A 209 0.25 -9.49 -4.60
N CYS A 210 0.51 -9.70 -3.31
CA CYS A 210 1.59 -9.03 -2.59
C CYS A 210 2.77 -10.00 -2.42
N LEU A 211 3.98 -9.55 -2.74
CA LEU A 211 5.19 -10.36 -2.74
C LEU A 211 6.37 -9.58 -2.18
N PRO A 212 7.30 -10.26 -1.50
CA PRO A 212 8.59 -9.66 -1.16
C PRO A 212 9.48 -9.55 -2.40
N LEU A 213 10.31 -8.51 -2.42
CA LEU A 213 11.23 -8.19 -3.51
C LEU A 213 12.70 -8.39 -3.12
N VAL A 214 12.97 -9.31 -2.20
CA VAL A 214 14.32 -9.61 -1.72
C VAL A 214 15.26 -9.91 -2.90
N ALA A 215 16.27 -9.06 -3.07
CA ALA A 215 17.25 -9.12 -4.16
C ALA A 215 16.67 -9.09 -5.59
N VAL A 216 15.45 -8.56 -5.77
CA VAL A 216 14.83 -8.38 -7.09
C VAL A 216 15.19 -7.01 -7.64
N ASN A 217 15.86 -6.97 -8.79
CA ASN A 217 16.23 -5.73 -9.47
C ASN A 217 15.09 -5.20 -10.36
N SER A 218 14.42 -6.09 -11.09
CA SER A 218 13.36 -5.67 -12.01
C SER A 218 12.30 -6.75 -12.17
N ILE A 219 11.08 -6.31 -12.41
CA ILE A 219 9.94 -7.17 -12.78
C ILE A 219 9.59 -6.88 -14.23
N GLU A 220 9.58 -7.92 -15.05
CA GLU A 220 9.18 -7.86 -16.45
C GLU A 220 7.83 -8.54 -16.63
N PHE A 221 6.96 -7.89 -17.39
CA PHE A 221 5.61 -8.37 -17.69
C PHE A 221 5.48 -8.62 -19.19
N VAL A 222 4.78 -9.71 -19.54
CA VAL A 222 4.27 -9.97 -20.87
C VAL A 222 2.75 -10.07 -20.79
N LYS A 223 2.02 -9.29 -21.59
CA LYS A 223 0.54 -9.25 -21.57
C LYS A 223 -0.07 -9.05 -22.95
N ASP A 224 -1.36 -9.37 -23.08
CA ASP A 224 -2.19 -8.93 -24.21
C ASP A 224 -2.50 -7.42 -24.15
N THR A 225 -2.94 -6.83 -25.27
CA THR A 225 -3.39 -5.43 -25.33
C THR A 225 -4.64 -5.17 -24.48
N GLY A 226 -4.91 -3.88 -24.21
CA GLY A 226 -6.21 -3.41 -23.72
C GLY A 226 -6.31 -3.24 -22.20
N ALA A 227 -5.38 -3.79 -21.42
CA ALA A 227 -5.35 -3.62 -19.97
C ALA A 227 -4.18 -2.76 -19.50
N VAL A 228 -4.45 -1.81 -18.61
CA VAL A 228 -3.43 -1.14 -17.80
C VAL A 228 -3.13 -2.01 -16.59
N ILE A 229 -1.86 -2.31 -16.36
CA ILE A 229 -1.41 -3.03 -15.16
C ILE A 229 -0.76 -2.04 -14.22
N GLU A 230 -1.18 -2.06 -12.96
CA GLU A 230 -0.58 -1.25 -11.91
C GLU A 230 0.23 -2.13 -10.97
N ILE A 231 1.38 -1.60 -10.57
CA ILE A 231 2.22 -2.17 -9.53
C ILE A 231 2.50 -1.07 -8.52
N THR A 232 2.30 -1.38 -7.24
CA THR A 232 2.69 -0.50 -6.14
C THR A 232 3.84 -1.17 -5.38
N THR A 233 4.94 -0.46 -5.17
CA THR A 233 6.08 -0.97 -4.40
C THR A 233 6.21 -0.22 -3.08
N ARG A 234 6.61 -0.94 -2.02
CA ARG A 234 7.07 -0.34 -0.76
C ARG A 234 8.59 -0.34 -0.74
N LYS A 235 9.18 0.69 -0.14
CA LYS A 235 10.61 0.74 0.19
C LYS A 235 10.82 1.48 1.51
N ALA A 236 11.91 1.17 2.20
CA ALA A 236 12.41 2.01 3.28
C ALA A 236 13.12 3.25 2.68
N GLY A 237 13.02 4.38 3.37
CA GLY A 237 13.77 5.58 3.03
C GLY A 237 14.03 6.44 4.26
N ASN A 238 15.18 7.10 4.32
CA ASN A 238 15.52 7.97 5.44
C ASN A 238 15.14 9.42 5.13
N LEU A 239 14.40 10.07 6.04
CA LEU A 239 13.88 11.43 5.91
C LEU A 239 14.97 12.48 5.61
N LEU A 240 16.22 12.27 6.05
CA LEU A 240 17.35 13.16 5.77
C LEU A 240 17.86 13.06 4.33
N THR A 241 17.58 11.94 3.65
CA THR A 241 18.06 11.62 2.30
C THR A 241 16.98 11.69 1.23
N ILE A 242 15.71 11.80 1.64
CA ILE A 242 14.59 11.95 0.71
C ILE A 242 14.50 13.43 0.31
N GLU A 243 14.82 13.68 -0.97
CA GLU A 243 14.65 14.97 -1.65
C GLU A 243 13.18 15.25 -2.03
#